data_AF-A0A0U1PBY3-F1
#
_entry.id   AF-A0A0U1PBY3-F1
#
_cell.length_a   1.000
_cell.length_b   1.000
_cell.length_c   1.000
_cell.angle_alpha   90.00
_cell.angle_beta   90.00
_cell.angle_gamma   90.00
#
_symmetry.space_group_name_H-M   'P 1'
#
loop_
_entity.id
_entity.type
_entity.pdbx_description
1 polymer ?
#
loop_
_entity_poly.entity_id
_entity_poly.type
_entity_poly.pdbx_seq_one_letter_code
_entity_poly.pdbx_strand_id
1 'polypeptide(L)'
;MDTRIIRSFAAGVVAALCFAGCATLGTPTPQLQAQAERAEAQYRQGEFDQAAQTFLALAAQSYAGRDHYRLRAAEAYGEEGALDRAAQALAEIKRRRLEGDEVARYDLLQAQVALGRNQAAQALALLDAAAPTLPQSLHPRAQELRARAQAEAGDPWGAAATRAAMDAGLSGLDRSGNERQIVALLGKLPAAELQRRHDTLPANDPLRVWVEQTLVRQGVAVAIAPPPLEHPVGTVLPGEGAAAG
;
A
#
# COMPACT_ATOMS: atom_id res chain seq x y z
N MET A 1 10.14 -6.09 79.13
CA MET A 1 11.05 -4.92 79.18
C MET A 1 12.13 -5.13 78.14
N ASP A 2 11.89 -4.51 77.00
CA ASP A 2 12.62 -4.66 75.74
C ASP A 2 14.05 -4.14 75.81
N THR A 3 14.99 -4.95 75.34
CA THR A 3 16.38 -4.56 75.12
C THR A 3 16.71 -4.68 73.64
N ARG A 4 16.45 -3.56 72.94
CA ARG A 4 17.39 -2.85 72.05
C ARG A 4 18.11 -3.73 71.02
N ILE A 5 17.61 -3.81 69.79
CA ILE A 5 17.96 -2.87 68.70
C ILE A 5 19.41 -2.40 68.84
N ILE A 6 20.34 -3.10 68.16
CA ILE A 6 21.56 -2.63 67.49
C ILE A 6 22.13 -3.89 66.79
N ARG A 7 21.64 -4.19 65.58
CA ARG A 7 22.27 -5.17 64.67
C ARG A 7 23.09 -4.35 63.68
N SER A 8 24.31 -4.06 64.10
CA SER A 8 25.33 -3.38 63.32
C SER A 8 25.70 -4.23 62.10
N PHE A 9 25.21 -3.80 60.94
CA PHE A 9 26.03 -3.48 59.77
C PHE A 9 27.50 -3.88 59.88
N ALA A 10 27.88 -5.00 59.25
CA ALA A 10 29.18 -5.26 58.62
C ALA A 10 29.40 -6.77 58.48
N ALA A 11 29.07 -7.32 57.31
CA ALA A 11 29.67 -8.52 56.70
C ALA A 11 28.66 -9.11 55.69
N GLY A 12 28.56 -8.48 54.53
CA GLY A 12 27.67 -8.93 53.46
C GLY A 12 28.04 -8.32 52.11
N VAL A 13 29.33 -8.08 51.89
CA VAL A 13 29.89 -7.69 50.60
C VAL A 13 31.05 -8.63 50.37
N VAL A 14 30.86 -9.58 49.45
CA VAL A 14 31.87 -10.18 48.57
C VAL A 14 31.21 -11.39 47.88
N ALA A 15 31.45 -11.48 46.56
CA ALA A 15 31.16 -12.60 45.67
C ALA A 15 29.76 -12.71 45.02
N ALA A 16 29.43 -11.71 44.20
CA ALA A 16 28.53 -11.89 43.05
C ALA A 16 29.00 -11.01 41.87
N LEU A 17 30.22 -11.26 41.39
CA LEU A 17 30.82 -10.61 40.22
C LEU A 17 31.44 -11.70 39.36
N CYS A 18 30.65 -12.29 38.47
CA CYS A 18 31.12 -13.01 37.26
C CYS A 18 29.89 -13.46 36.47
N PHE A 19 29.32 -12.59 35.63
CA PHE A 19 28.71 -12.92 34.33
C PHE A 19 28.28 -11.61 33.65
N ALA A 20 29.26 -10.86 33.13
CA ALA A 20 29.03 -9.80 32.15
C ALA A 20 29.91 -10.06 30.94
N GLY A 21 29.73 -11.22 30.32
CA GLY A 21 30.18 -11.49 28.97
C GLY A 21 29.09 -11.12 27.99
N CYS A 22 28.70 -9.84 27.91
CA CYS A 22 27.92 -9.38 26.77
C CYS A 22 28.86 -9.40 25.57
N ALA A 23 28.72 -10.43 24.72
CA ALA A 23 29.23 -10.37 23.36
C ALA A 23 28.79 -9.03 22.76
N THR A 24 29.75 -8.11 22.59
CA THR A 24 29.50 -6.76 22.12
C THR A 24 29.27 -6.86 20.61
N LEU A 25 28.05 -7.25 20.24
CA LEU A 25 27.53 -7.00 18.91
C LEU A 25 27.42 -5.47 18.81
N GLY A 26 28.38 -4.86 18.11
CA GLY A 26 28.63 -3.42 18.14
C GLY A 26 27.37 -2.62 17.82
N THR A 27 26.92 -1.83 18.79
CA THR A 27 25.88 -0.84 18.58
C THR A 27 26.43 0.27 17.67
N PRO A 28 25.60 0.85 16.78
CA PRO A 28 26.01 2.00 15.97
C PRO A 28 26.59 3.11 16.84
N THR A 29 27.60 3.83 16.35
CA THR A 29 28.13 4.99 17.08
C THR A 29 27.06 6.08 17.17
N PRO A 30 27.09 6.93 18.21
CA PRO A 30 26.14 8.04 18.33
C PRO A 30 26.10 8.95 17.10
N GLN A 31 27.25 9.13 16.44
CA GLN A 31 27.36 9.92 15.21
C GLN A 31 26.62 9.26 14.03
N LEU A 32 26.74 7.94 13.85
CA LEU A 32 26.01 7.20 12.82
C LEU A 32 24.51 7.23 13.09
N GLN A 33 24.10 7.11 14.36
CA GLN A 33 22.71 7.21 14.74
C GLN A 33 22.12 8.60 14.43
N ALA A 34 22.82 9.68 14.78
CA ALA A 34 22.39 11.04 14.46
C ALA A 34 22.29 11.30 12.94
N GLN A 35 23.19 10.72 12.14
CA GLN A 35 23.11 10.79 10.68
C GLN A 35 21.90 10.01 10.13
N ALA A 36 21.59 8.84 10.68
CA ALA A 36 20.40 8.07 10.31
C ALA A 36 19.12 8.85 10.65
N GLU A 37 19.01 9.41 11.85
CA GLU A 37 17.87 10.23 12.27
C GLU A 37 17.68 11.46 11.36
N ARG A 38 18.78 12.08 10.92
CA ARG A 38 18.74 13.18 9.93
C ARG A 38 18.20 12.69 8.59
N ALA A 39 18.68 11.56 8.06
CA ALA A 39 18.20 11.00 6.80
C ALA A 39 16.69 10.70 6.85
N GLU A 40 16.20 10.15 7.97
CA GLU A 40 14.77 9.94 8.19
C GLU A 40 13.97 11.24 8.22
N ALA A 41 14.52 12.29 8.84
CA ALA A 41 13.86 13.59 8.87
C ALA A 41 13.75 14.19 7.47
N GLN A 42 14.83 14.11 6.67
CA GLN A 42 14.84 14.55 5.27
C GLN A 42 13.79 13.79 4.44
N TYR A 43 13.72 12.47 4.60
CA TYR A 43 12.71 11.63 3.92
C TYR A 43 11.28 12.07 4.27
N ARG A 44 10.97 12.24 5.56
CA ARG A 44 9.65 12.67 6.03
C ARG A 44 9.26 14.08 5.58
N GLN A 45 10.25 14.94 5.32
CA GLN A 45 10.04 16.30 4.83
C GLN A 45 9.90 16.36 3.29
N GLY A 46 10.02 15.22 2.60
CA GLY A 46 9.98 15.15 1.14
C GLY A 46 11.29 15.55 0.47
N GLU A 47 12.38 15.71 1.22
CA GLU A 47 13.73 15.99 0.69
C GLU A 47 14.39 14.68 0.21
N PHE A 48 13.73 13.97 -0.70
CA PHE A 48 14.08 12.60 -1.08
C PHE A 48 15.49 12.47 -1.63
N ASP A 49 15.90 13.36 -2.54
CA ASP A 49 17.25 13.36 -3.09
C ASP A 49 18.34 13.57 -2.03
N GLN A 50 18.11 14.42 -1.04
CA GLN A 50 19.05 14.62 0.07
C GLN A 50 19.07 13.41 1.02
N ALA A 51 17.88 12.88 1.35
CA ALA A 51 17.75 11.69 2.19
C ALA A 51 18.49 10.51 1.58
N ALA A 52 18.32 10.29 0.27
CA ALA A 52 18.98 9.21 -0.47
C ALA A 52 20.52 9.32 -0.39
N GLN A 53 21.06 10.52 -0.59
CA GLN A 53 22.50 10.76 -0.47
C GLN A 53 23.03 10.49 0.94
N THR A 54 22.30 10.93 1.97
CA THR A 54 22.65 10.66 3.37
C THR A 54 22.60 9.15 3.68
N PHE A 55 21.59 8.43 3.18
CA PHE A 55 21.51 6.98 3.31
C PHE A 55 22.65 6.25 2.58
N LEU A 56 23.04 6.68 1.38
CA LEU A 56 24.19 6.10 0.67
C LEU A 56 25.51 6.36 1.43
N ALA A 57 25.67 7.54 2.03
CA ALA A 57 26.82 7.83 2.89
C ALA A 57 26.84 6.92 4.13
N LEU A 58 25.68 6.63 4.74
CA LEU A 58 25.55 5.67 5.84
C LEU A 58 25.89 4.24 5.40
N ALA A 59 25.45 3.83 4.21
CA ALA A 59 25.75 2.51 3.64
C ALA A 59 27.26 2.31 3.40
N ALA A 60 27.97 3.38 3.04
CA ALA A 60 29.43 3.36 2.88
C ALA A 60 30.16 3.21 4.22
N GLN A 61 29.61 3.78 5.30
CA GLN A 61 30.22 3.79 6.64
C GLN A 61 29.86 2.56 7.49
N SER A 62 28.67 1.97 7.30
CA SER A 62 28.17 0.83 8.08
C SER A 62 28.17 -0.46 7.26
N TYR A 63 29.08 -1.39 7.59
CA TYR A 63 29.12 -2.69 6.90
C TYR A 63 27.90 -3.56 7.24
N ALA A 64 27.48 -3.58 8.51
CA ALA A 64 26.35 -4.40 8.97
C ALA A 64 25.01 -3.88 8.45
N GLY A 65 24.81 -2.55 8.41
CA GLY A 65 23.58 -1.91 7.93
C GLY A 65 23.62 -1.48 6.46
N ARG A 66 24.62 -1.91 5.69
CA ARG A 66 24.84 -1.43 4.31
C ARG A 66 23.61 -1.60 3.42
N ASP A 67 23.06 -2.81 3.42
CA ASP A 67 21.96 -3.17 2.52
C ASP A 67 20.63 -2.54 2.97
N HIS A 68 20.43 -2.39 4.29
CA HIS A 68 19.35 -1.58 4.86
C HIS A 68 19.40 -0.14 4.34
N TYR A 69 20.54 0.55 4.50
CA TYR A 69 20.65 1.95 4.09
C TYR A 69 20.58 2.13 2.57
N ARG A 70 21.07 1.17 1.78
CA ARG A 70 20.86 1.20 0.31
C ARG A 70 19.39 1.05 -0.05
N LEU A 71 18.64 0.20 0.64
CA LEU A 71 17.20 0.08 0.42
C LEU A 71 16.50 1.40 0.73
N ARG A 72 16.83 2.04 1.87
CA ARG A 72 16.28 3.36 2.23
C ARG A 72 16.60 4.44 1.20
N ALA A 73 17.81 4.43 0.63
CA ALA A 73 18.17 5.33 -0.46
C ALA A 73 17.35 5.05 -1.73
N ALA A 74 17.17 3.78 -2.08
CA ALA A 74 16.39 3.39 -3.23
C ALA A 74 14.91 3.79 -3.08
N GLU A 75 14.33 3.60 -1.89
CA GLU A 75 12.97 4.04 -1.56
C GLU A 75 12.82 5.56 -1.73
N ALA A 76 13.78 6.35 -1.23
CA ALA A 76 13.77 7.80 -1.40
C ALA A 76 13.79 8.20 -2.89
N TYR A 77 14.69 7.62 -3.69
CA TYR A 77 14.68 7.83 -5.14
C TYR A 77 13.37 7.37 -5.80
N GLY A 78 12.73 6.32 -5.26
CA GLY A 78 11.44 5.80 -5.72
C GLY A 78 10.27 6.76 -5.49
N GLU A 79 10.26 7.48 -4.37
CA GLU A 79 9.22 8.49 -4.06
C GLU A 79 9.28 9.70 -4.99
N GLU A 80 10.48 10.14 -5.38
CA GLU A 80 10.66 11.25 -6.32
C GLU A 80 10.52 10.81 -7.80
N GLY A 81 10.33 9.52 -8.05
CA GLY A 81 10.24 8.97 -9.40
C GLY A 81 11.58 8.83 -10.13
N ALA A 82 12.70 8.99 -9.43
CA ALA A 82 14.06 8.78 -9.94
C ALA A 82 14.42 7.29 -10.07
N LEU A 83 13.64 6.55 -10.85
CA LEU A 83 13.66 5.09 -10.88
C LEU A 83 14.98 4.47 -11.35
N ASP A 84 15.76 5.16 -12.19
CA ASP A 84 17.10 4.67 -12.56
C ASP A 84 18.09 4.76 -11.41
N ARG A 85 18.01 5.80 -10.57
CA ARG A 85 18.83 5.93 -9.35
C ARG A 85 18.40 4.89 -8.32
N ALA A 86 17.09 4.66 -8.17
CA ALA A 86 16.57 3.57 -7.34
C ALA A 86 17.10 2.21 -7.82
N ALA A 87 17.05 1.93 -9.12
CA ALA A 87 17.55 0.68 -9.70
C ALA A 87 19.05 0.46 -9.44
N GLN A 88 19.86 1.51 -9.53
CA GLN A 88 21.29 1.45 -9.22
C GLN A 88 21.54 1.11 -7.74
N ALA A 89 20.84 1.77 -6.82
CA ALA A 89 20.95 1.48 -5.39
C ALA A 89 20.51 0.04 -5.06
N LEU A 90 19.44 -0.45 -5.69
CA LEU A 90 18.94 -1.82 -5.53
C LEU A 90 19.93 -2.88 -6.04
N ALA A 91 20.63 -2.63 -7.15
CA ALA A 91 21.52 -3.61 -7.78
C ALA A 91 22.65 -4.11 -6.86
N GLU A 92 23.04 -3.31 -5.88
CA GLU A 92 24.11 -3.65 -4.94
C GLU A 92 23.62 -4.35 -3.66
N ILE A 93 22.31 -4.49 -3.48
CA ILE A 93 21.68 -5.09 -2.30
C ILE A 93 21.68 -6.61 -2.42
N LYS A 94 22.10 -7.29 -1.36
CA LYS A 94 21.93 -8.74 -1.25
C LYS A 94 20.62 -9.01 -0.53
N ARG A 95 19.55 -9.36 -1.25
CA ARG A 95 18.20 -9.64 -0.71
C ARG A 95 18.20 -10.50 0.57
N ARG A 96 19.07 -11.50 0.69
CA ARG A 96 19.22 -12.37 1.87
C ARG A 96 19.71 -11.67 3.16
N ARG A 97 20.21 -10.44 3.07
CA ARG A 97 20.67 -9.61 4.19
C ARG A 97 19.63 -8.59 4.64
N LEU A 98 18.49 -8.54 3.96
CA LEU A 98 17.34 -7.74 4.35
C LEU A 98 16.57 -8.48 5.44
N GLU A 99 16.02 -7.73 6.39
CA GLU A 99 15.34 -8.25 7.57
C GLU A 99 13.90 -7.70 7.65
N GLY A 100 13.02 -8.43 8.33
CA GLY A 100 11.64 -8.00 8.54
C GLY A 100 10.89 -7.69 7.25
N ASP A 101 10.30 -6.49 7.16
CA ASP A 101 9.51 -6.04 6.01
C ASP A 101 10.36 -5.50 4.84
N GLU A 102 11.67 -5.38 5.01
CA GLU A 102 12.59 -4.86 3.98
C GLU A 102 12.58 -5.70 2.72
N VAL A 103 12.45 -7.02 2.85
CA VAL A 103 12.36 -7.93 1.71
C VAL A 103 11.15 -7.57 0.85
N ALA A 104 10.00 -7.32 1.47
CA ALA A 104 8.79 -6.95 0.77
C ALA A 104 8.89 -5.55 0.15
N ARG A 105 9.48 -4.57 0.85
CA ARG A 105 9.71 -3.22 0.29
C ARG A 105 10.67 -3.26 -0.90
N TYR A 106 11.74 -4.05 -0.81
CA TYR A 106 12.67 -4.30 -1.90
C TYR A 106 11.96 -4.88 -3.13
N ASP A 107 11.17 -5.95 -2.95
CA ASP A 107 10.47 -6.61 -4.05
C ASP A 107 9.45 -5.68 -4.72
N LEU A 108 8.71 -4.88 -3.94
CA LEU A 108 7.79 -3.87 -4.49
C LEU A 108 8.52 -2.77 -5.27
N LEU A 109 9.68 -2.31 -4.77
CA LEU A 109 10.45 -1.29 -5.48
C LEU A 109 11.06 -1.85 -6.78
N GLN A 110 11.45 -3.13 -6.80
CA GLN A 110 11.82 -3.80 -8.06
C GLN A 110 10.66 -3.81 -9.06
N ALA A 111 9.44 -4.09 -8.62
CA ALA A 111 8.26 -4.04 -9.49
C ALA A 111 7.98 -2.61 -10.00
N GLN A 112 8.13 -1.60 -9.14
CA GLN A 112 7.99 -0.19 -9.53
C GLN A 112 9.05 0.22 -10.58
N VAL A 113 10.30 -0.20 -10.41
CA VAL A 113 11.37 0.05 -11.38
C VAL A 113 11.07 -0.63 -12.72
N ALA A 114 10.64 -1.90 -12.70
CA ALA A 114 10.26 -2.62 -13.92
C ALA A 114 9.11 -1.90 -14.66
N LEU A 115 8.10 -1.45 -13.92
CA LEU A 115 7.00 -0.68 -14.47
C LEU A 115 7.47 0.65 -15.10
N GLY A 116 8.34 1.39 -14.42
CA GLY A 116 8.95 2.61 -14.96
C GLY A 116 9.78 2.41 -16.24
N ARG A 117 10.21 1.17 -16.50
CA ARG A 117 10.93 0.77 -17.71
C ARG A 117 10.01 0.19 -18.79
N ASN A 118 8.69 0.33 -18.65
CA ASN A 118 7.67 -0.25 -19.51
C ASN A 118 7.73 -1.79 -19.56
N GLN A 119 8.23 -2.43 -18.50
CA GLN A 119 8.33 -3.88 -18.38
C GLN A 119 7.13 -4.42 -17.58
N ALA A 120 5.91 -4.11 -18.04
CA ALA A 120 4.67 -4.39 -17.31
C ALA A 120 4.50 -5.87 -16.93
N ALA A 121 4.82 -6.80 -17.83
CA ALA A 121 4.77 -8.24 -17.54
C ALA A 121 5.74 -8.66 -16.44
N GLN A 122 6.94 -8.07 -16.42
CA GLN A 122 7.93 -8.32 -15.36
C GLN A 122 7.47 -7.73 -14.02
N ALA A 123 6.90 -6.53 -14.02
CA ALA A 123 6.31 -5.93 -12.82
C ALA A 123 5.20 -6.81 -12.23
N LEU A 124 4.30 -7.35 -13.06
CA LEU A 124 3.26 -8.30 -12.61
C LEU A 124 3.86 -9.56 -11.99
N ALA A 125 4.85 -10.17 -12.65
CA ALA A 125 5.51 -11.37 -12.12
C ALA A 125 6.18 -11.12 -10.75
N LEU A 126 6.81 -9.96 -10.56
CA LEU A 126 7.40 -9.56 -9.29
C LEU A 126 6.33 -9.37 -8.20
N LEU A 127 5.22 -8.71 -8.53
CA LEU A 127 4.10 -8.50 -7.60
C LEU A 127 3.43 -9.81 -7.19
N ASP A 128 3.28 -10.75 -8.13
CA ASP A 128 2.71 -12.07 -7.84
C ASP A 128 3.64 -12.90 -6.96
N ALA A 129 4.95 -12.83 -7.19
CA ALA A 129 5.94 -13.49 -6.34
C ALA A 129 5.98 -12.92 -4.91
N ALA A 130 5.78 -11.62 -4.75
CA ALA A 130 5.80 -10.95 -3.45
C ALA A 130 4.51 -11.13 -2.63
N ALA A 131 3.37 -11.38 -3.30
CA ALA A 131 2.03 -11.40 -2.70
C ALA A 131 1.88 -12.32 -1.46
N PRO A 132 2.43 -13.55 -1.42
CA PRO A 132 2.24 -14.44 -0.27
C PRO A 132 2.91 -13.96 1.02
N THR A 133 3.93 -13.12 0.91
CA THR A 133 4.72 -12.63 2.05
C THR A 133 4.49 -11.15 2.33
N LEU A 134 3.53 -10.52 1.65
CA LEU A 134 3.34 -9.07 1.69
C LEU A 134 2.64 -8.62 2.99
N PRO A 135 3.28 -7.79 3.83
CA PRO A 135 2.64 -7.18 4.99
C PRO A 135 1.41 -6.35 4.61
N GLN A 136 0.39 -6.32 5.46
CA GLN A 136 -0.87 -5.61 5.21
C GLN A 136 -0.67 -4.11 4.92
N SER A 137 0.32 -3.48 5.56
CA SER A 137 0.66 -2.06 5.35
C SER A 137 1.12 -1.77 3.92
N LEU A 138 1.63 -2.77 3.19
CA LEU A 138 2.13 -2.62 1.82
C LEU A 138 1.10 -3.02 0.75
N HIS A 139 -0.06 -3.56 1.14
CA HIS A 139 -1.11 -3.96 0.19
C HIS A 139 -1.59 -2.81 -0.70
N PRO A 140 -1.88 -1.60 -0.19
CA PRO A 140 -2.33 -0.49 -1.05
C PRO A 140 -1.32 -0.15 -2.15
N ARG A 141 -0.01 -0.13 -1.79
CA ARG A 141 1.07 0.13 -2.75
C ARG A 141 1.16 -0.98 -3.80
N ALA A 142 1.08 -2.24 -3.40
CA ALA A 142 1.12 -3.36 -4.34
C ALA A 142 -0.09 -3.37 -5.29
N GLN A 143 -1.29 -3.03 -4.80
CA GLN A 143 -2.50 -2.93 -5.63
C GLN A 143 -2.41 -1.78 -6.63
N GLU A 144 -1.87 -0.62 -6.22
CA GLU A 144 -1.63 0.52 -7.12
C GLU A 144 -0.65 0.15 -8.26
N LEU A 145 0.48 -0.49 -7.91
CA LEU A 145 1.44 -0.98 -8.90
C LEU A 145 0.83 -2.04 -9.82
N ARG A 146 0.06 -2.99 -9.27
CA ARG A 146 -0.63 -4.03 -10.06
C ARG A 146 -1.61 -3.43 -11.05
N ALA A 147 -2.45 -2.49 -10.62
CA ALA A 147 -3.42 -1.84 -11.49
C ALA A 147 -2.74 -1.11 -12.67
N ARG A 148 -1.61 -0.43 -12.41
CA ARG A 148 -0.83 0.22 -13.48
C ARG A 148 -0.18 -0.80 -14.41
N ALA A 149 0.44 -1.84 -13.85
CA ALA A 149 1.08 -2.89 -14.63
C ALA A 149 0.06 -3.64 -15.51
N GLN A 150 -1.15 -3.93 -15.01
CA GLN A 150 -2.25 -4.49 -15.80
C GLN A 150 -2.65 -3.56 -16.94
N ALA A 151 -2.80 -2.25 -16.67
CA ALA A 151 -3.16 -1.28 -17.70
C ALA A 151 -2.09 -1.16 -18.80
N GLU A 152 -0.81 -1.14 -18.44
CA GLU A 152 0.31 -1.09 -19.39
C GLU A 152 0.51 -2.41 -20.14
N ALA A 153 0.16 -3.55 -19.52
CA ALA A 153 0.14 -4.86 -20.16
C ALA A 153 -1.06 -5.08 -21.11
N GLY A 154 -1.95 -4.09 -21.25
CA GLY A 154 -3.12 -4.18 -22.12
C GLY A 154 -4.32 -4.91 -21.51
N ASP A 155 -4.39 -5.02 -20.17
CA ASP A 155 -5.53 -5.57 -19.43
C ASP A 155 -6.31 -4.46 -18.69
N PRO A 156 -7.15 -3.68 -19.40
CA PRO A 156 -7.93 -2.61 -18.78
C PRO A 156 -9.01 -3.15 -17.83
N TRP A 157 -9.50 -4.38 -18.02
CA TRP A 157 -10.47 -4.99 -17.11
C TRP A 157 -9.83 -5.34 -15.78
N GLY A 158 -8.71 -6.06 -15.78
CA GLY A 158 -7.98 -6.40 -14.56
C GLY A 158 -7.52 -5.15 -13.82
N ALA A 159 -7.04 -4.13 -14.54
CA ALA A 159 -6.67 -2.85 -13.96
C ALA A 159 -7.87 -2.16 -13.27
N ALA A 160 -9.04 -2.13 -13.91
CA ALA A 160 -10.25 -1.57 -13.32
C ALA A 160 -10.73 -2.39 -12.11
N ALA A 161 -10.67 -3.71 -12.18
CA ALA A 161 -11.03 -4.61 -11.08
C ALA A 161 -10.16 -4.36 -9.84
N THR A 162 -8.84 -4.31 -10.01
CA THR A 162 -7.89 -4.00 -8.92
C THR A 162 -8.21 -2.64 -8.30
N ARG A 163 -8.48 -1.62 -9.11
CA ARG A 163 -8.83 -0.27 -8.64
C ARG A 163 -10.17 -0.20 -7.92
N ALA A 164 -11.17 -0.93 -8.40
CA ALA A 164 -12.46 -1.02 -7.72
C ALA A 164 -12.32 -1.66 -6.34
N ALA A 165 -11.47 -2.69 -6.21
CA ALA A 165 -11.17 -3.31 -4.93
C ALA A 165 -10.41 -2.36 -3.96
N MET A 166 -9.58 -1.45 -4.48
CA MET A 166 -8.89 -0.44 -3.68
C MET A 166 -9.82 0.67 -3.17
N ASP A 167 -10.89 0.98 -3.90
CA ASP A 167 -11.67 2.21 -3.75
C ASP A 167 -12.17 2.45 -2.32
N ALA A 168 -12.60 1.38 -1.64
CA ALA A 168 -13.11 1.45 -0.26
C ALA A 168 -12.07 1.93 0.77
N GLY A 169 -10.78 1.80 0.47
CA GLY A 169 -9.67 2.27 1.31
C GLY A 169 -9.19 3.68 0.99
N LEU A 170 -9.74 4.33 -0.05
CA LEU A 170 -9.31 5.65 -0.51
C LEU A 170 -10.25 6.74 -0.02
N SER A 171 -9.74 7.97 0.10
CA SER A 171 -10.54 9.15 0.46
C SER A 171 -10.12 10.40 -0.30
N GLY A 172 -10.96 11.44 -0.25
CA GLY A 172 -10.64 12.76 -0.83
C GLY A 172 -10.24 12.71 -2.31
N LEU A 173 -9.12 13.36 -2.63
CA LEU A 173 -8.61 13.46 -3.99
C LEU A 173 -8.17 12.10 -4.56
N ASP A 174 -7.57 11.24 -3.73
CA ASP A 174 -7.10 9.91 -4.14
C ASP A 174 -8.26 9.04 -4.61
N ARG A 175 -9.36 9.02 -3.85
CA ARG A 175 -10.58 8.31 -4.23
C ARG A 175 -11.13 8.85 -5.55
N SER A 176 -11.33 10.16 -5.65
CA SER A 176 -11.88 10.76 -6.88
C SER A 176 -10.99 10.47 -8.12
N GLY A 177 -9.67 10.43 -7.94
CA GLY A 177 -8.71 10.08 -8.99
C GLY A 177 -8.83 8.62 -9.41
N ASN A 178 -8.94 7.71 -8.44
CA ASN A 178 -9.14 6.29 -8.67
C ASN A 178 -10.45 6.02 -9.44
N GLU A 179 -11.56 6.60 -9.01
CA GLU A 179 -12.88 6.45 -9.65
C GLU A 179 -12.85 6.89 -11.13
N ARG A 180 -12.20 8.03 -11.43
CA ARG A 180 -12.00 8.48 -12.82
C ARG A 180 -11.18 7.48 -13.63
N GLN A 181 -10.15 6.89 -13.03
CA GLN A 181 -9.31 5.89 -13.71
C GLN A 181 -10.06 4.58 -13.95
N ILE A 182 -10.91 4.12 -13.03
CA ILE A 182 -11.76 2.93 -13.23
C ILE A 182 -12.63 3.12 -14.47
N VAL A 183 -13.37 4.23 -14.55
CA VAL A 183 -14.27 4.48 -15.69
C VAL A 183 -13.48 4.67 -16.99
N ALA A 184 -12.32 5.34 -16.96
CA ALA A 184 -11.48 5.50 -18.14
C ALA A 184 -10.93 4.16 -18.65
N LEU A 185 -10.59 3.21 -17.76
CA LEU A 185 -10.13 1.87 -18.11
C LEU A 185 -11.27 1.03 -18.70
N LEU A 186 -12.42 0.96 -18.04
CA LEU A 186 -13.59 0.23 -18.53
C LEU A 186 -14.07 0.80 -19.87
N GLY A 187 -13.99 2.13 -20.05
CA GLY A 187 -14.34 2.80 -21.31
C GLY A 187 -13.50 2.39 -22.52
N LYS A 188 -12.34 1.74 -22.32
CA LYS A 188 -11.53 1.16 -23.42
C LYS A 188 -12.11 -0.14 -23.97
N LEU A 189 -13.07 -0.74 -23.27
CA LEU A 189 -13.70 -2.00 -23.66
C LEU A 189 -15.01 -1.73 -24.43
N PRO A 190 -15.32 -2.54 -25.45
CA PRO A 190 -16.61 -2.49 -26.14
C PRO A 190 -17.76 -2.80 -25.19
N ALA A 191 -18.92 -2.15 -25.38
CA ALA A 191 -20.09 -2.35 -24.54
C ALA A 191 -20.54 -3.83 -24.44
N ALA A 192 -20.46 -4.59 -25.55
CA ALA A 192 -20.81 -6.00 -25.56
C ALA A 192 -19.87 -6.86 -24.70
N GLU A 193 -18.59 -6.50 -24.59
CA GLU A 193 -17.64 -7.15 -23.70
C GLU A 193 -17.96 -6.81 -22.24
N LEU A 194 -18.24 -5.54 -21.94
CA LEU A 194 -18.62 -5.08 -20.61
C LEU A 194 -19.89 -5.78 -20.11
N GLN A 195 -20.92 -5.90 -20.95
CA GLN A 195 -22.16 -6.60 -20.59
C GLN A 195 -21.91 -8.08 -20.29
N ARG A 196 -21.20 -8.79 -21.18
CA ARG A 196 -20.91 -10.22 -21.00
C ARG A 196 -20.16 -10.49 -19.69
N ARG A 197 -19.21 -9.61 -19.33
CA ARG A 197 -18.47 -9.74 -18.07
C ARG A 197 -19.31 -9.34 -16.86
N HIS A 198 -20.13 -8.29 -16.96
CA HIS A 198 -21.07 -7.88 -15.91
C HIS A 198 -21.98 -9.04 -15.50
N ASP A 199 -22.51 -9.79 -16.47
CA ASP A 199 -23.41 -10.93 -16.22
C ASP A 199 -22.73 -12.06 -15.42
N THR A 200 -21.39 -12.12 -15.42
CA THR A 200 -20.61 -13.10 -14.65
C THR A 200 -20.14 -12.60 -13.29
N LEU A 201 -20.31 -11.31 -12.99
CA LEU A 201 -19.86 -10.74 -11.73
C LEU A 201 -20.77 -11.16 -10.57
N PRO A 202 -20.20 -11.53 -9.41
CA PRO A 202 -20.96 -11.66 -8.17
C PRO A 202 -21.74 -10.38 -7.85
N ALA A 203 -22.91 -10.53 -7.22
CA ALA A 203 -23.75 -9.38 -6.87
C ALA A 203 -23.05 -8.35 -5.97
N ASN A 204 -22.11 -8.80 -5.14
CA ASN A 204 -21.32 -7.98 -4.22
C ASN A 204 -19.94 -7.58 -4.77
N ASP A 205 -19.66 -7.79 -6.06
CA ASP A 205 -18.37 -7.43 -6.65
C ASP A 205 -18.21 -5.89 -6.71
N PRO A 206 -17.10 -5.32 -6.18
CA PRO A 206 -16.85 -3.89 -6.21
C PRO A 206 -16.85 -3.27 -7.61
N LEU A 207 -16.51 -4.05 -8.64
CA LEU A 207 -16.43 -3.58 -10.02
C LEU A 207 -17.81 -3.38 -10.66
N ARG A 208 -18.84 -4.04 -10.13
CA ARG A 208 -20.16 -4.13 -10.75
C ARG A 208 -20.80 -2.75 -11.00
N VAL A 209 -20.78 -1.88 -10.00
CA VAL A 209 -21.34 -0.51 -10.09
C VAL A 209 -20.63 0.31 -11.16
N TRP A 210 -19.32 0.13 -11.31
CA TRP A 210 -18.52 0.86 -12.29
C TRP A 210 -18.78 0.38 -13.72
N VAL A 211 -19.03 -0.91 -13.91
CA VAL A 211 -19.41 -1.46 -15.22
C VAL A 211 -20.78 -0.95 -15.63
N GLU A 212 -21.77 -0.98 -14.72
CA GLU A 212 -23.11 -0.42 -14.95
C GLU A 212 -23.04 1.07 -15.32
N GLN A 213 -22.27 1.86 -14.57
CA GLN A 213 -22.07 3.27 -14.89
C GLN A 213 -21.42 3.49 -16.26
N THR A 214 -20.43 2.66 -16.62
CA THR A 214 -19.73 2.76 -17.91
C THR A 214 -20.65 2.39 -19.07
N LEU A 215 -21.47 1.34 -18.93
CA LEU A 215 -22.46 0.93 -19.93
C LEU A 215 -23.48 2.06 -20.21
N VAL A 216 -24.00 2.70 -19.15
CA VAL A 216 -24.89 3.87 -19.29
C VAL A 216 -24.21 5.01 -20.04
N ARG A 217 -22.93 5.32 -19.73
CA ARG A 217 -22.16 6.36 -20.44
C ARG A 217 -21.91 6.03 -21.91
N GLN A 218 -21.81 4.74 -22.25
CA GLN A 218 -21.70 4.27 -23.64
C GLN A 218 -23.05 4.23 -24.37
N GLY A 219 -24.15 4.66 -23.75
CA GLY A 219 -25.48 4.72 -24.35
C GLY A 219 -26.22 3.38 -24.36
N VAL A 220 -25.74 2.37 -23.62
CA VAL A 220 -26.45 1.11 -23.43
C VAL A 220 -27.40 1.25 -22.26
N ALA A 221 -28.69 1.04 -22.50
CA ALA A 221 -29.69 1.02 -21.44
C ALA A 221 -29.45 -0.19 -20.53
N VAL A 222 -28.88 0.05 -19.35
CA VAL A 222 -28.80 -0.96 -18.30
C VAL A 222 -30.20 -1.06 -17.68
N ALA A 223 -30.80 -2.25 -17.68
CA ALA A 223 -32.08 -2.48 -17.01
C ALA A 223 -31.87 -2.33 -15.49
N ILE A 224 -32.12 -1.13 -14.97
CA ILE A 224 -32.22 -0.90 -13.53
C ILE A 224 -33.55 -1.54 -13.11
N ALA A 225 -33.48 -2.64 -12.35
CA ALA A 225 -34.68 -3.22 -11.76
C ALA A 225 -35.36 -2.11 -10.91
N PRO A 226 -36.63 -1.77 -11.18
CA PRO A 226 -37.31 -0.75 -10.40
C PRO A 226 -37.35 -1.18 -8.93
N PRO A 227 -37.21 -0.24 -7.97
CA PRO A 227 -37.37 -0.56 -6.56
C PRO A 227 -38.75 -1.19 -6.33
N PRO A 228 -38.86 -2.22 -5.47
CA PRO A 228 -40.15 -2.79 -5.12
C PRO A 228 -41.05 -1.69 -4.57
N LEU A 229 -42.23 -1.52 -5.18
CA LEU A 229 -43.23 -0.57 -4.74
C LEU A 229 -43.83 -1.07 -3.41
N GLU A 230 -43.25 -0.67 -2.28
CA GLU A 230 -43.67 -1.11 -0.94
C GLU A 230 -44.87 -0.35 -0.35
N HIS A 231 -45.54 0.51 -1.13
CA HIS A 231 -46.70 1.26 -0.61
C HIS A 231 -47.91 1.18 -1.55
N PRO A 232 -48.99 0.47 -1.16
CA PRO A 232 -50.26 0.60 -1.85
C PRO A 232 -50.79 2.03 -1.63
N VAL A 233 -50.74 2.85 -2.68
CA VAL A 233 -51.44 4.14 -2.71
C VAL A 233 -52.94 3.86 -2.75
N GLY A 234 -53.61 4.07 -1.60
CA GLY A 234 -55.06 3.96 -1.47
C GLY A 234 -55.76 4.98 -2.36
N THR A 235 -56.68 4.50 -3.20
CA THR A 235 -57.58 5.32 -4.00
C THR A 235 -58.56 6.03 -3.07
N VAL A 236 -58.41 7.35 -2.88
CA VAL A 236 -59.46 8.16 -2.24
C VAL A 236 -60.60 8.30 -3.26
N LEU A 237 -61.72 7.62 -3.01
CA LEU A 237 -62.95 7.84 -3.75
C LEU A 237 -63.55 9.19 -3.35
N PRO A 238 -63.90 10.09 -4.30
CA PRO A 238 -64.69 11.27 -3.98
C PRO A 238 -66.11 10.82 -3.60
N GLY A 239 -66.55 11.20 -2.40
CA GLY A 239 -67.89 10.90 -1.92
C GLY A 239 -68.97 11.51 -2.80
N GLU A 240 -69.85 10.67 -3.31
CA GLU A 240 -71.20 11.05 -3.75
C GLU A 240 -72.01 11.48 -2.53
N GLY A 241 -72.65 12.65 -2.60
CA GLY A 241 -73.51 13.14 -1.53
C GLY A 241 -74.26 14.42 -1.88
N ALA A 242 -75.46 14.22 -2.44
CA ALA A 242 -76.64 15.08 -2.38
C ALA A 242 -76.89 16.09 -3.53
N ALA A 243 -77.79 15.66 -4.42
CA ALA A 243 -78.69 16.53 -5.19
C ALA A 243 -80.05 16.67 -4.47
N ALA A 244 -80.75 17.76 -4.81
CA ALA A 244 -82.19 18.03 -4.70
C ALA A 244 -82.76 18.54 -3.37
N GLY A 245 -83.49 19.67 -3.46
CA GLY A 245 -84.42 20.19 -2.45
C GLY A 245 -84.42 21.69 -2.30
#